data_AF-A0A318H5T9-F1
#
_entry.id   AF-A0A318H5T9-F1
#
_cell.length_a   1.000
_cell.length_b   1.000
_cell.length_c   1.000
_cell.angle_alpha   90.00
_cell.angle_beta   90.00
_cell.angle_gamma   90.00
#
_symmetry.space_group_name_H-M   'P 1'
#
loop_
_entity.id
_entity.type
_entity.pdbx_description
1 polymer ?
#
loop_
_entity_poly.entity_id
_entity_poly.type
_entity_poly.pdbx_seq_one_letter_code
_entity_poly.pdbx_strand_id
1 'polypeptide(L)'
;MDHGFGSELPRKHSSTPHRPPARYVVLIDSGGSTVVRLFLENRTVAAEFDAGAEEASRLTQGLVPIRGATAPEWDHALEGHSAEERAAAEVYTLPI
;
A
#
# COMPACT_ATOMS: atom_id res chain seq x y z
N MET A 1 -21.54 48.50 -10.63
CA MET A 1 -21.99 47.79 -9.42
C MET A 1 -21.79 46.31 -9.67
N ASP A 2 -21.11 45.69 -8.72
CA ASP A 2 -20.42 44.39 -8.76
C ASP A 2 -21.33 43.18 -8.41
N HIS A 3 -20.78 41.98 -8.64
CA HIS A 3 -21.16 40.60 -8.29
C HIS A 3 -21.62 39.76 -9.49
N GLY A 4 -20.95 38.67 -9.88
CA GLY A 4 -19.88 37.91 -9.23
C GLY A 4 -20.04 36.46 -9.66
N PHE A 5 -19.52 36.10 -10.84
CA PHE A 5 -19.49 34.72 -11.30
C PHE A 5 -18.47 33.95 -10.46
N GLY A 6 -18.96 33.24 -9.45
CA GLY A 6 -18.20 32.24 -8.70
C GLY A 6 -17.87 31.07 -9.62
N SER A 7 -16.72 31.14 -10.28
CA SER A 7 -16.12 29.99 -10.93
C SER A 7 -15.81 28.96 -9.86
N GLU A 8 -16.65 27.93 -9.76
CA GLU A 8 -16.41 26.74 -8.95
C GLU A 8 -15.18 26.05 -9.53
N LEU A 9 -14.00 26.42 -9.04
CA LEU A 9 -12.76 25.75 -9.35
C LEU A 9 -12.97 24.26 -9.05
N PRO A 10 -12.67 23.33 -9.98
CA PRO A 10 -12.72 21.91 -9.68
C PRO A 10 -11.86 21.72 -8.43
N ARG A 11 -12.44 21.11 -7.38
CA ARG A 11 -11.72 20.74 -6.16
C ARG A 11 -10.43 20.09 -6.61
N LYS A 12 -9.33 20.86 -6.55
CA LYS A 12 -7.97 20.35 -6.73
C LYS A 12 -7.91 19.22 -5.73
N HIS A 13 -7.85 18.00 -6.26
CA HIS A 13 -7.61 16.80 -5.50
C HIS A 13 -6.54 17.18 -4.49
N SER A 14 -6.88 17.19 -3.19
CA SER A 14 -5.92 17.50 -2.15
C SER A 14 -4.81 16.47 -2.31
N SER A 15 -3.75 16.88 -3.00
CA SER A 15 -2.51 16.15 -3.07
C SER A 15 -2.01 16.17 -1.63
N THR A 16 -2.39 15.12 -0.92
CA THR A 16 -1.94 14.86 0.43
C THR A 16 -0.41 14.84 0.41
N PRO A 17 0.22 15.36 1.47
CA PRO A 17 1.63 15.72 1.50
C PRO A 17 2.47 14.56 1.00
N HIS A 18 3.52 14.86 0.24
CA HIS A 18 4.52 13.96 -0.33
C HIS A 18 4.85 12.82 0.65
N ARG A 19 4.03 11.77 0.65
CA ARG A 19 4.29 10.61 1.49
C ARG A 19 5.55 10.01 0.89
N PRO A 20 6.59 9.72 1.68
CA PRO A 20 7.79 9.08 1.17
C PRO A 20 7.37 7.88 0.31
N PRO A 21 8.01 7.69 -0.86
CA PRO A 21 7.58 6.65 -1.78
C PRO A 21 7.60 5.32 -1.06
N ALA A 22 6.49 4.57 -1.16
CA ALA A 22 6.47 3.21 -0.67
C ALA A 22 7.57 2.44 -1.39
N ARG A 23 8.40 1.74 -0.63
CA ARG A 23 9.48 0.89 -1.16
C ARG A 23 9.02 -0.55 -1.33
N TYR A 24 8.11 -0.99 -0.46
CA TYR A 24 7.62 -2.36 -0.44
C TYR A 24 6.10 -2.37 -0.42
N VAL A 25 5.52 -3.38 -1.05
CA VAL A 25 4.09 -3.70 -0.99
C VAL A 25 3.99 -5.13 -0.49
N VAL A 26 3.18 -5.38 0.53
CA VAL A 26 2.92 -6.73 1.03
C VAL A 26 1.44 -7.02 0.88
N LEU A 27 1.11 -8.05 0.12
CA LEU A 27 -0.23 -8.61 0.03
C LEU A 27 -0.34 -9.75 1.02
N ILE A 28 -1.35 -9.75 1.86
CA ILE A 28 -1.54 -10.75 2.92
C ILE A 28 -2.96 -11.27 2.78
N ASP A 29 -3.11 -12.57 2.54
CA ASP A 29 -4.41 -13.21 2.62
C ASP A 29 -4.74 -13.52 4.09
N SER A 30 -5.79 -12.89 4.60
CA SER A 30 -6.30 -13.09 5.95
C SER A 30 -7.63 -13.85 5.89
N GLY A 31 -7.62 -15.06 5.33
CA GLY A 31 -8.74 -15.99 5.41
C GLY A 31 -10.00 -15.55 4.64
N GLY A 32 -9.82 -14.95 3.46
CA GLY A 32 -10.93 -14.52 2.58
C GLY A 32 -10.96 -13.02 2.29
N SER A 33 -10.15 -12.24 3.00
CA SER A 33 -9.86 -10.84 2.68
C SER A 33 -8.36 -10.70 2.47
N THR A 34 -7.98 -10.21 1.30
CA THR A 34 -6.58 -9.92 1.00
C THR A 34 -6.32 -8.46 1.36
N VAL A 35 -5.34 -8.21 2.22
CA VAL A 35 -4.96 -6.87 2.65
C VAL A 35 -3.64 -6.49 1.99
N VAL A 36 -3.60 -5.30 1.40
CA VAL A 36 -2.41 -4.70 0.80
C VAL A 36 -1.86 -3.67 1.76
N ARG A 37 -0.65 -3.91 2.26
CA ARG A 37 0.10 -2.90 3.02
C ARG A 37 1.27 -2.38 2.22
N LEU A 38 1.35 -1.06 2.14
CA LEU A 38 2.48 -0.33 1.61
C LEU A 38 3.43 -0.02 2.76
N PHE A 39 4.71 -0.28 2.56
CA PHE A 39 5.77 0.01 3.50
C PHE A 39 6.81 0.92 2.88
N LEU A 40 7.37 1.79 3.71
CA LEU A 40 8.50 2.64 3.36
C LEU A 40 9.82 1.85 3.38
N GLU A 41 10.92 2.49 3.01
CA GLU A 41 12.26 1.90 3.08
C GLU A 41 12.63 1.40 4.50
N ASN A 42 12.16 2.10 5.53
CA ASN A 42 12.35 1.69 6.92
C ASN A 42 11.34 0.62 7.40
N ARG A 43 10.56 0.02 6.50
CA ARG A 43 9.51 -0.97 6.78
C ARG A 43 8.41 -0.46 7.73
N THR A 44 8.22 0.86 7.80
CA THR A 44 7.05 1.46 8.45
C THR A 44 5.86 1.40 7.51
N VAL A 45 4.68 1.07 8.04
CA VAL A 45 3.43 1.09 7.29
C VAL A 45 3.19 2.51 6.78
N ALA A 46 3.29 2.66 5.47
CA ALA A 46 2.95 3.88 4.76
C ALA A 46 1.43 3.96 4.65
N ALA A 47 0.79 2.88 4.19
CA ALA A 47 -0.65 2.80 3.97
C ALA A 47 -1.13 1.35 3.99
N GLU A 48 -2.43 1.17 4.19
CA GLU A 48 -3.10 -0.13 4.14
C GLU A 48 -4.42 0.03 3.39
N PHE A 49 -4.70 -0.92 2.49
CA PHE A 49 -5.94 -0.97 1.71
C PHE A 49 -6.34 -2.41 1.43
N ASP A 50 -7.61 -2.64 1.10
CA ASP A 50 -8.10 -3.96 0.69
C ASP A 50 -7.63 -4.30 -0.74
N ALA A 51 -7.17 -5.53 -0.98
CA ALA A 51 -6.61 -5.96 -2.27
C ALA A 51 -7.66 -6.13 -3.37
N GLY A 52 -8.95 -5.96 -3.07
CA GLY A 52 -9.97 -5.73 -4.08
C GLY A 52 -9.76 -4.43 -4.88
N ALA A 53 -8.83 -3.56 -4.44
CA ALA A 53 -8.49 -2.34 -5.15
C ALA A 53 -7.66 -2.62 -6.40
N GLU A 54 -8.16 -2.19 -7.58
CA GLU A 54 -7.39 -2.12 -8.84
C GLU A 54 -6.02 -1.46 -8.68
N GLU A 55 -5.86 -0.62 -7.65
CA GLU A 55 -4.62 0.04 -7.31
C GLU A 55 -3.51 -0.92 -6.92
N ALA A 56 -3.80 -2.01 -6.22
CA ALA A 56 -2.78 -3.00 -5.86
C ALA A 56 -2.21 -3.66 -7.11
N SER A 57 -3.08 -4.09 -8.03
CA SER A 57 -2.67 -4.68 -9.31
C SER A 57 -1.88 -3.69 -10.18
N ARG A 58 -2.24 -2.39 -10.16
CA ARG A 58 -1.46 -1.35 -10.87
C ARG A 58 -0.08 -1.14 -10.25
N LEU A 59 0.01 -1.13 -8.91
CA LEU A 59 1.27 -0.93 -8.19
C LEU A 59 2.22 -2.12 -8.34
N THR A 60 1.69 -3.34 -8.40
CA THR A 60 2.49 -4.56 -8.53
C THR A 60 2.69 -4.99 -9.99
N GLN A 61 2.15 -4.25 -10.96
CA GLN A 61 2.18 -4.63 -12.36
C GLN A 61 3.62 -4.72 -12.89
N GLY A 62 4.01 -5.92 -13.35
CA GLY A 62 5.36 -6.16 -13.87
C GLY A 62 6.44 -6.33 -12.79
N LEU A 63 6.05 -6.34 -11.52
CA LEU A 63 6.95 -6.66 -10.40
C LEU A 63 6.85 -8.14 -10.07
N VAL A 64 7.97 -8.72 -9.64
CA VAL A 64 8.02 -10.11 -9.20
C VAL A 64 7.82 -10.13 -7.68
N PRO A 65 6.74 -10.75 -7.17
CA PRO A 65 6.59 -10.92 -5.73
C PRO A 65 7.60 -11.91 -5.19
N ILE A 66 8.11 -11.62 -4.01
CA ILE A 66 8.77 -12.59 -3.16
C ILE A 66 7.70 -13.17 -2.24
N ARG A 67 7.43 -14.45 -2.37
CA ARG A 67 6.48 -15.14 -1.51
C ARG A 67 7.11 -15.42 -0.14
N GLY A 68 6.39 -15.09 0.91
CA GLY A 68 6.79 -15.27 2.29
C GLY A 68 7.46 -14.03 2.87
N ALA A 69 6.72 -13.31 3.71
CA ALA A 69 7.24 -12.26 4.58
C ALA A 69 7.68 -12.85 5.95
N THR A 70 8.49 -13.91 5.92
CA THR A 70 8.94 -14.64 7.12
C THR A 70 10.27 -14.13 7.68
N ALA A 71 10.91 -13.17 7.01
CA ALA A 71 12.15 -12.57 7.49
C ALA A 71 11.89 -11.76 8.78
N PRO A 72 12.86 -11.68 9.72
CA PRO A 72 12.68 -11.01 11.01
C PRO A 72 12.36 -9.51 10.88
N GLU A 73 12.70 -8.92 9.75
CA GLU A 73 12.36 -7.54 9.41
C GLU A 73 10.85 -7.29 9.26
N TRP A 74 10.08 -8.33 8.92
CA TRP A 74 8.63 -8.28 8.77
C TRP A 74 7.91 -8.62 10.06
N ASP A 75 8.62 -9.13 11.07
CA ASP A 75 7.99 -9.64 12.29
C ASP A 75 7.24 -8.54 13.05
N HIS A 76 7.86 -7.37 13.17
CA HIS A 76 7.25 -6.18 13.77
C HIS A 76 6.22 -5.51 12.84
N ALA A 77 6.52 -5.46 11.54
CA ALA A 77 5.66 -4.84 10.54
C ALA A 77 4.32 -5.58 10.33
N LEU A 78 4.35 -6.90 10.52
CA LEU A 78 3.21 -7.82 10.38
C LEU A 78 2.77 -8.37 11.73
N GLU A 79 3.10 -7.69 12.83
CA GLU A 79 2.64 -8.04 14.17
C GLU A 79 1.10 -8.12 14.17
N GLY A 80 0.56 -9.25 14.65
CA GLY A 80 -0.88 -9.56 14.56
C GLY A 80 -1.28 -10.52 13.43
N HIS A 81 -0.40 -10.82 12.47
CA HIS A 81 -0.61 -11.88 11.47
C HIS A 81 0.04 -13.19 11.89
N SER A 82 -0.64 -14.29 11.60
CA SER A 82 -0.17 -15.65 11.83
C SER A 82 1.01 -15.98 10.91
N ALA A 83 1.83 -16.94 11.33
CA ALA A 83 2.97 -17.41 10.52
C ALA A 83 2.53 -17.93 9.14
N GLU A 84 1.34 -18.53 9.05
CA GLU A 84 0.75 -19.01 7.81
C GLU A 84 0.41 -17.84 6.86
N GLU A 85 -0.21 -16.78 7.37
CA GLU A 85 -0.53 -15.57 6.61
C GLU A 85 0.74 -14.89 6.10
N ARG A 86 1.77 -14.81 6.96
CA ARG A 86 3.09 -14.25 6.57
C ARG A 86 3.80 -15.13 5.54
N ALA A 87 3.70 -16.45 5.64
CA ALA A 87 4.29 -17.37 4.65
C ALA A 87 3.54 -17.33 3.31
N ALA A 88 2.24 -17.09 3.33
CA ALA A 88 1.41 -16.90 2.15
C ALA A 88 1.56 -15.49 1.54
N ALA A 89 2.02 -14.51 2.32
CA ALA A 89 2.12 -13.13 1.88
C ALA A 89 3.06 -12.94 0.69
N GLU A 90 2.72 -12.00 -0.19
CA GLU A 90 3.51 -11.63 -1.36
C GLU A 90 4.14 -10.26 -1.17
N VAL A 91 5.46 -10.20 -1.14
CA VAL A 91 6.24 -8.98 -0.95
C VAL A 91 6.76 -8.50 -2.30
N TYR A 92 6.26 -7.37 -2.78
CA TYR A 92 6.74 -6.68 -3.97
C TYR A 92 7.68 -5.55 -3.57
N THR A 93 8.78 -5.40 -4.28
CA THR A 93 9.68 -4.25 -4.12
C THR A 93 9.41 -3.26 -5.23
N LEU A 94 8.99 -2.05 -4.88
CA LEU A 94 8.75 -0.97 -5.82
C LEU A 94 10.10 -0.37 -6.27
N PRO A 95 10.37 -0.32 -7.58
CA PRO A 95 11.44 0.52 -8.10
C PRO A 95 10.98 1.97 -7.95
N ILE A 96 11.60 2.70 -7.02
CA ILE A 96 11.38 4.16 -6.89
C ILE A 96 12.17 4.92 -7.96
#